data_AF-A0A966B463-F1
#
_entry.id   AF-A0A966B463-F1
#
_cell.length_a   1.000
_cell.length_b   1.000
_cell.length_c   1.000
_cell.angle_alpha   90.00
_cell.angle_beta   90.00
_cell.angle_gamma   90.00
#
_symmetry.space_group_name_H-M   'P 1'
#
loop_
_entity.id
_entity.type
_entity.pdbx_description
1 polymer ?
#
loop_
_entity_poly.entity_id
_entity_poly.type
_entity_poly.pdbx_seq_one_letter_code
_entity_poly.pdbx_strand_id
1 'polypeptide(L)'
;MAKELPTSLKEIPAQDNLPDLFKFDNGKKVKDLKDWKERRKELVEPLMFYQYGSIPPRPDKVTPRLDKEKAHPSGMGKERWVTLIIDSKRKLEMRLVIYEPNTPGPHPVIIEEEGSLGGSKNAERFMKKNYLFIEYARHDLDPDRKGTKGPAQKAYPENDWETLAVWAWGGMRVVDYLEGRTDVDMKKIAITGHSRGGKMALLAGALDERISLVVPNGSGAGGAGSSRILGPGAESIGMNDKPHWYHPRIRLFAENEAHLPFDQHFLKALVAPRGLFCIESTDDLYANPLGTYATSKAAMPVYELYGVPGRNAIRFRRGGHTFSGSDWTSLLDYAELTFYGRVPQDGQSFWQNPAEVTPRPDSGGESGFLRVGHAGNKGDYNYPRVGSFGSVDHDYEIGRYKVSNAEYALFLNWAACESGLFGLYNPKMRIRRELKVGKIIYEAYPATANAAVTYVSWYDALHYCNWLGGNYGTSLDDSTGQRNKGAKYFLPTEDEWYKAAYYNPKTKKYKLYPLRDSHKIENSEKLASKSSYGMMGTSDHVWEWTESKVGEAFRGIRSDSWFQGNNYQAAGRYYSNPDLELGHLGFRVARTSPESTDNNEVEKKGLPKRARKFRR
;
A
#
# COMPACT_ATOMS: atom_id res chain seq x y z
N MET A 1 21.09 33.56 1.52
CA MET A 1 22.24 32.69 1.18
C MET A 1 22.01 31.38 1.90
N ALA A 2 21.83 30.28 1.18
CA ALA A 2 21.71 28.96 1.82
C ALA A 2 23.01 28.70 2.58
N LYS A 3 22.91 28.26 3.84
CA LYS A 3 24.06 27.82 4.62
C LYS A 3 24.72 26.67 3.84
N GLU A 4 26.02 26.75 3.58
CA GLU A 4 26.71 25.60 3.00
C GLU A 4 26.62 24.44 3.99
N LEU A 5 25.87 23.40 3.62
CA LEU A 5 25.77 22.19 4.41
C LEU A 5 26.98 21.28 4.13
N PRO A 6 27.41 20.46 5.10
CA PRO A 6 28.60 19.62 4.96
C PRO A 6 28.52 18.70 3.73
N THR A 7 29.61 18.56 2.98
CA THR A 7 29.69 17.61 1.84
C THR A 7 30.66 16.45 2.12
N SER A 8 31.15 16.34 3.36
CA SER A 8 32.00 15.25 3.83
C SER A 8 31.20 14.35 4.78
N LEU A 9 31.16 13.03 4.51
CA LEU A 9 30.51 12.07 5.42
C LEU A 9 31.09 12.10 6.85
N LYS A 10 32.35 12.53 7.02
CA LYS A 10 32.97 12.65 8.35
C LYS A 10 32.36 13.76 9.20
N GLU A 11 31.77 14.77 8.55
CA GLU A 11 31.14 15.91 9.20
C GLU A 11 29.65 15.69 9.47
N ILE A 12 29.09 14.60 8.93
CA ILE A 12 27.67 14.24 9.08
C ILE A 12 27.60 12.94 9.87
N PRO A 13 27.25 12.95 11.16
CA PRO A 13 27.25 11.74 11.97
C PRO A 13 26.19 10.74 11.48
N ALA A 14 26.55 9.45 11.49
CA ALA A 14 25.60 8.38 11.24
C ALA A 14 24.53 8.33 12.33
N GLN A 15 23.30 7.98 11.95
CA GLN A 15 22.16 7.84 12.85
C GLN A 15 21.42 6.54 12.54
N ASP A 16 21.14 5.75 13.58
CA ASP A 16 20.48 4.43 13.45
C ASP A 16 18.97 4.53 13.17
N ASN A 17 18.38 5.64 13.61
CA ASN A 17 16.95 5.95 13.56
C ASN A 17 16.65 6.99 12.47
N LEU A 18 15.37 7.12 12.12
CA LEU A 18 14.91 8.24 11.30
C LEU A 18 15.21 9.58 12.01
N PRO A 19 15.70 10.60 11.30
CA PRO A 19 15.94 11.92 11.86
C PRO A 19 14.69 12.51 12.54
N ASP A 20 14.86 13.10 13.72
CA ASP A 20 13.75 13.58 14.53
C ASP A 20 13.12 14.87 13.96
N LEU A 21 11.81 14.83 13.68
CA LEU A 21 11.04 15.99 13.21
C LEU A 21 10.87 17.04 14.32
N PHE A 22 10.93 16.63 15.59
CA PHE A 22 10.68 17.49 16.76
C PHE A 22 11.96 17.97 17.44
N LYS A 23 13.08 17.96 16.70
CA LYS A 23 14.37 18.48 17.14
C LYS A 23 14.96 19.42 16.08
N PHE A 24 15.22 20.66 16.45
CA PHE A 24 15.96 21.62 15.64
C PHE A 24 17.43 21.17 15.45
N ASP A 25 18.10 21.69 14.43
CA ASP A 25 19.50 21.33 14.15
C ASP A 25 20.46 21.76 15.27
N ASN A 26 20.10 22.80 16.03
CA ASN A 26 20.82 23.25 17.23
C ASN A 26 20.54 22.39 18.48
N GLY A 27 19.74 21.33 18.36
CA GLY A 27 19.39 20.41 19.44
C GLY A 27 18.20 20.80 20.30
N LYS A 28 17.62 21.99 20.13
CA LYS A 28 16.38 22.39 20.83
C LYS A 28 15.20 21.51 20.40
N LYS A 29 14.26 21.27 21.31
CA LYS A 29 13.02 20.54 21.00
C LYS A 29 11.97 21.47 20.39
N VAL A 30 11.21 20.95 19.43
CA VAL A 30 9.97 21.55 18.92
C VAL A 30 8.85 21.18 19.88
N LYS A 31 8.21 22.16 20.52
CA LYS A 31 7.19 21.89 21.56
C LYS A 31 5.77 22.19 21.12
N ASP A 32 5.62 23.11 20.19
CA ASP A 32 4.32 23.62 19.78
C ASP A 32 4.29 24.00 18.28
N LEU A 33 3.14 24.49 17.83
CA LEU A 33 2.94 24.92 16.44
C LEU A 33 3.79 26.13 16.03
N LYS A 34 4.22 26.97 16.98
CA LYS A 34 5.09 28.11 16.69
C LYS A 34 6.50 27.62 16.40
N ASP A 35 7.03 26.72 17.23
CA ASP A 35 8.31 26.07 16.98
C ASP A 35 8.28 25.28 15.67
N TRP A 36 7.19 24.56 15.40
CA TRP A 36 7.04 23.77 14.18
C TRP A 36 7.13 24.63 12.92
N LYS A 37 6.51 25.82 12.90
CA LYS A 37 6.61 26.76 11.76
C LYS A 37 8.05 27.16 11.45
N GLU A 38 8.90 27.29 12.45
CA GLU A 38 10.32 27.56 12.25
C GLU A 38 11.07 26.28 11.83
N ARG A 39 10.78 25.13 12.45
CA ARG A 39 11.41 23.85 12.09
C ARG A 39 11.16 23.48 10.62
N ARG A 40 9.97 23.75 10.08
CA ARG A 40 9.65 23.53 8.66
C ARG A 40 10.68 24.12 7.71
N LYS A 41 11.20 25.32 8.02
CA LYS A 41 12.22 25.99 7.18
C LYS A 41 13.52 25.18 7.18
N GLU A 42 13.96 24.70 8.34
CA GLU A 42 15.15 23.85 8.48
C GLU A 42 14.99 22.50 7.75
N LEU A 43 13.79 21.91 7.72
CA LEU A 43 13.56 20.63 7.03
C LEU A 43 13.73 20.73 5.50
N VAL A 44 13.42 21.89 4.92
CA VAL A 44 13.53 22.13 3.46
C VAL A 44 15.00 22.21 3.03
N GLU A 45 15.87 22.82 3.84
CA GLU A 45 17.27 23.07 3.48
C GLU A 45 18.04 21.81 3.07
N PRO A 46 18.09 20.71 3.85
CA PRO A 46 18.83 19.51 3.45
C PRO A 46 18.19 18.77 2.27
N LEU A 47 16.85 18.81 2.14
CA LEU A 47 16.16 18.24 0.97
C LEU A 47 16.61 18.95 -0.32
N MET A 48 16.57 20.28 -0.33
CA MET A 48 16.95 21.06 -1.51
C MET A 48 18.45 21.03 -1.75
N PHE A 49 19.29 21.08 -0.70
CA PHE A 49 20.73 21.03 -0.86
C PHE A 49 21.19 19.66 -1.36
N TYR A 50 20.86 18.57 -0.68
CA TYR A 50 21.42 17.27 -1.04
C TYR A 50 20.68 16.59 -2.19
N GLN A 51 19.35 16.72 -2.27
CA GLN A 51 18.53 15.86 -3.15
C GLN A 51 17.99 16.55 -4.40
N TYR A 52 17.49 17.78 -4.31
CA TYR A 52 16.70 18.37 -5.41
C TYR A 52 17.36 19.55 -6.14
N GLY A 53 18.33 20.21 -5.50
CA GLY A 53 18.94 21.45 -5.99
C GLY A 53 18.04 22.67 -5.73
N SER A 54 18.60 23.86 -5.91
CA SER A 54 17.89 25.14 -5.77
C SER A 54 16.95 25.36 -6.95
N ILE A 55 15.68 25.70 -6.66
CA ILE A 55 14.69 26.03 -7.69
C ILE A 55 14.57 27.55 -7.87
N PRO A 56 14.17 28.04 -9.06
CA PRO A 56 13.87 29.44 -9.26
C PRO A 56 12.72 29.91 -8.36
N PRO A 57 12.68 31.20 -7.99
CA PRO A 57 11.54 31.77 -7.29
C PRO A 57 10.27 31.74 -8.16
N ARG A 58 9.14 32.11 -7.55
CA ARG A 58 7.90 32.35 -8.28
C ARG A 58 8.17 33.36 -9.41
N PRO A 59 7.78 33.08 -10.67
CA PRO A 59 7.98 34.01 -11.78
C PRO A 59 7.09 35.24 -11.61
N ASP A 60 7.49 36.34 -12.26
CA ASP A 60 6.74 37.59 -12.25
C ASP A 60 5.41 37.49 -13.01
N LYS A 61 5.33 36.62 -14.02
CA LYS A 61 4.15 36.44 -14.86
C LYS A 61 4.00 35.01 -15.36
N VAL A 62 2.75 34.55 -15.40
CA VAL A 62 2.32 33.33 -16.11
C VAL A 62 1.17 33.73 -17.03
N THR A 63 1.37 33.63 -18.35
CA THR A 63 0.38 34.05 -19.35
C THR A 63 -0.16 32.84 -20.10
N PRO A 64 -1.47 32.57 -20.07
CA PRO A 64 -2.05 31.47 -20.83
C PRO A 64 -2.26 31.85 -22.30
N ARG A 65 -1.94 30.95 -23.21
CA ARG A 65 -2.31 30.98 -24.64
C ARG A 65 -3.22 29.79 -24.91
N LEU A 66 -4.46 30.04 -25.37
CA LEU A 66 -5.36 28.96 -25.79
C LEU A 66 -4.91 28.45 -27.16
N ASP A 67 -4.62 27.16 -27.25
CA ASP A 67 -4.18 26.53 -28.50
C ASP A 67 -5.35 25.86 -29.24
N LYS A 68 -6.23 25.15 -28.50
CA LYS A 68 -7.47 24.58 -29.04
C LYS A 68 -8.49 24.27 -27.94
N GLU A 69 -9.76 24.21 -28.31
CA GLU A 69 -10.87 23.81 -27.44
C GLU A 69 -11.79 22.84 -28.22
N LYS A 70 -12.32 21.82 -27.54
CA LYS A 70 -13.37 20.94 -28.09
C LYS A 70 -14.27 20.41 -26.99
N ALA A 71 -15.49 19.99 -27.34
CA ALA A 71 -16.33 19.23 -26.42
C ALA A 71 -15.67 17.90 -26.03
N HIS A 72 -15.81 17.49 -24.77
CA HIS A 72 -15.33 16.19 -24.32
C HIS A 72 -16.30 15.09 -24.80
N PRO A 73 -15.82 13.92 -25.26
CA PRO A 73 -16.68 12.86 -25.80
C PRO A 73 -17.78 12.35 -24.85
N SER A 74 -17.61 12.50 -23.53
CA SER A 74 -18.64 12.12 -22.54
C SER A 74 -19.84 13.09 -22.48
N GLY A 75 -19.77 14.25 -23.13
CA GLY A 75 -20.80 15.30 -23.06
C GLY A 75 -20.87 16.06 -21.73
N MET A 76 -20.04 15.70 -20.74
CA MET A 76 -20.07 16.32 -19.39
C MET A 76 -19.29 17.64 -19.29
N GLY A 77 -18.53 17.99 -20.32
CA GLY A 77 -17.60 19.11 -20.26
C GLY A 77 -16.85 19.33 -21.58
N LYS A 78 -15.74 20.06 -21.49
CA LYS A 78 -14.86 20.38 -22.61
C LYS A 78 -13.39 20.15 -22.29
N GLU A 79 -12.60 19.96 -23.34
CA GLU A 79 -11.14 19.86 -23.29
C GLU A 79 -10.53 21.16 -23.84
N ARG A 80 -9.74 21.86 -23.03
CA ARG A 80 -9.00 23.06 -23.42
C ARG A 80 -7.51 22.81 -23.36
N TRP A 81 -6.85 23.05 -24.48
CA TRP A 81 -5.42 22.93 -24.62
C TRP A 81 -4.83 24.32 -24.50
N VAL A 82 -3.97 24.51 -23.51
CA VAL A 82 -3.43 25.83 -23.14
C VAL A 82 -1.92 25.71 -23.02
N THR A 83 -1.18 26.62 -23.64
CA THR A 83 0.24 26.79 -23.37
C THR A 83 0.41 27.89 -22.34
N LEU A 84 1.04 27.59 -21.20
CA LEU A 84 1.51 28.60 -20.26
C LEU A 84 2.85 29.17 -20.74
N ILE A 85 2.92 30.50 -20.88
CA ILE A 85 4.15 31.25 -21.10
C ILE A 85 4.60 31.80 -19.74
N ILE A 86 5.68 31.24 -19.22
CA ILE A 86 6.17 31.42 -17.85
C ILE A 86 7.39 32.35 -17.84
N ASP A 87 7.38 33.32 -16.92
CA ASP A 87 8.37 34.39 -16.76
C ASP A 87 8.39 35.36 -17.96
N SER A 88 8.22 36.65 -17.69
CA SER A 88 8.06 37.67 -18.74
C SER A 88 9.30 37.81 -19.64
N LYS A 89 10.48 37.53 -19.10
CA LYS A 89 11.78 37.65 -19.78
C LYS A 89 12.17 36.33 -20.43
N ARG A 90 12.04 35.23 -19.71
CA ARG A 90 12.49 33.90 -20.14
C ARG A 90 11.50 33.22 -21.09
N LYS A 91 10.20 33.51 -20.95
CA LYS A 91 9.12 33.00 -21.82
C LYS A 91 9.17 31.49 -22.03
N LEU A 92 9.37 30.75 -20.95
CA LEU A 92 9.37 29.30 -20.96
C LEU A 92 7.95 28.80 -21.24
N GLU A 93 7.79 27.88 -22.20
CA GLU A 93 6.48 27.36 -22.58
C GLU A 93 6.22 25.99 -21.92
N MET A 94 5.02 25.79 -21.38
CA MET A 94 4.55 24.51 -20.85
C MET A 94 3.10 24.27 -21.25
N ARG A 95 2.83 23.17 -21.95
CA ARG A 95 1.47 22.83 -22.39
C ARG A 95 0.67 22.17 -21.27
N LEU A 96 -0.64 22.43 -21.30
CA LEU A 96 -1.66 21.87 -20.42
C LEU A 96 -2.83 21.33 -21.25
N VAL A 97 -3.53 20.35 -20.69
CA VAL A 97 -4.93 20.03 -21.05
C VAL A 97 -5.78 20.20 -19.81
N ILE A 98 -6.84 20.99 -19.94
CA ILE A 98 -7.80 21.29 -18.87
C ILE A 98 -9.13 20.68 -19.28
N TYR A 99 -9.62 19.77 -18.46
CA TYR A 99 -10.94 19.16 -18.59
C TYR A 99 -11.91 19.92 -17.68
N GLU A 100 -12.83 20.68 -18.29
CA GLU A 100 -13.73 21.60 -17.61
C GLU A 100 -15.16 21.06 -17.64
N PRO A 101 -15.82 20.81 -16.48
CA PRO A 101 -17.21 20.36 -16.46
C PRO A 101 -18.13 21.49 -16.92
N ASN A 102 -19.31 21.14 -17.47
CA ASN A 102 -20.31 22.13 -17.91
C ASN A 102 -21.08 22.80 -16.74
N THR A 103 -20.74 22.48 -15.50
CA THR A 103 -21.39 23.03 -14.31
C THR A 103 -20.79 24.38 -13.91
N PRO A 104 -21.53 25.27 -13.23
CA PRO A 104 -20.96 26.50 -12.70
C PRO A 104 -19.93 26.22 -11.59
N GLY A 105 -18.84 26.99 -11.58
CA GLY A 105 -17.82 26.96 -10.54
C GLY A 105 -18.21 27.74 -9.27
N PRO A 106 -17.27 27.91 -8.31
CA PRO A 106 -15.87 27.51 -8.39
C PRO A 106 -15.66 26.01 -8.21
N HIS A 107 -14.76 25.42 -9.01
CA HIS A 107 -14.50 23.99 -9.04
C HIS A 107 -13.24 23.62 -8.22
N PRO A 108 -13.26 22.49 -7.48
CA PRO A 108 -12.02 21.86 -7.02
C PRO A 108 -11.18 21.37 -8.21
N VAL A 109 -9.87 21.25 -8.02
CA VAL A 109 -8.92 20.93 -9.09
C VAL A 109 -8.08 19.71 -8.72
N ILE A 110 -7.89 18.80 -9.67
CA ILE A 110 -6.87 17.76 -9.62
C ILE A 110 -5.85 18.05 -10.72
N ILE A 111 -4.58 18.20 -10.33
CA ILE A 111 -3.45 18.40 -11.23
C ILE A 111 -2.68 17.09 -11.31
N GLU A 112 -2.52 16.56 -12.51
CA GLU A 112 -1.66 15.43 -12.84
C GLU A 112 -0.53 15.89 -13.77
N GLU A 113 0.67 15.38 -13.53
CA GLU A 113 1.75 15.46 -14.51
C GLU A 113 1.60 14.35 -15.55
N GLU A 114 1.84 14.66 -16.82
CA GLU A 114 1.79 13.65 -17.86
C GLU A 114 2.89 13.87 -18.91
N GLY A 115 3.43 12.78 -19.44
CA GLY A 115 4.40 12.82 -20.53
C GLY A 115 3.76 13.06 -21.90
N SER A 116 2.49 12.64 -22.07
CA SER A 116 1.70 12.84 -23.30
C SER A 116 0.28 13.34 -22.97
N LEU A 117 0.03 14.61 -23.22
CA LEU A 117 -1.24 15.25 -22.90
C LEU A 117 -2.43 14.72 -23.71
N GLY A 118 -3.61 14.73 -23.08
CA GLY A 118 -4.91 14.51 -23.72
C GLY A 118 -5.33 13.04 -23.80
N GLY A 119 -6.65 12.83 -23.92
CA GLY A 119 -7.23 11.48 -23.98
C GLY A 119 -7.34 10.75 -22.64
N SER A 120 -7.19 11.46 -21.51
CA SER A 120 -7.35 10.87 -20.17
C SER A 120 -8.69 10.17 -19.99
N LYS A 121 -8.65 8.88 -19.65
CA LYS A 121 -9.84 8.11 -19.28
C LYS A 121 -10.41 8.53 -17.91
N ASN A 122 -9.64 9.29 -17.12
CA ASN A 122 -10.04 9.74 -15.80
C ASN A 122 -10.73 11.11 -15.81
N ALA A 123 -10.61 11.88 -16.89
CA ALA A 123 -11.25 13.19 -17.00
C ALA A 123 -12.77 13.12 -16.74
N GLU A 124 -13.46 12.14 -17.34
CA GLU A 124 -14.90 11.94 -17.14
C GLU A 124 -15.24 11.70 -15.66
N ARG A 125 -14.42 10.92 -14.95
CA ARG A 125 -14.62 10.59 -13.53
C ARG A 125 -14.63 11.84 -12.66
N PHE A 126 -13.70 12.76 -12.92
CA PHE A 126 -13.56 14.01 -12.17
C PHE A 126 -14.62 15.04 -12.58
N MET A 127 -14.89 15.20 -13.88
CA MET A 127 -15.95 16.10 -14.35
C MET A 127 -17.33 15.69 -13.83
N LYS A 128 -17.61 14.39 -13.70
CA LYS A 128 -18.86 13.88 -13.09
C LYS A 128 -19.06 14.32 -11.63
N LYS A 129 -17.97 14.67 -10.94
CA LYS A 129 -17.99 15.23 -9.57
C LYS A 129 -17.78 16.76 -9.56
N ASN A 130 -17.83 17.40 -10.72
CA ASN A 130 -17.61 18.84 -10.92
C ASN A 130 -16.19 19.31 -10.57
N TYR A 131 -15.18 18.46 -10.74
CA TYR A 131 -13.77 18.83 -10.61
C TYR A 131 -13.23 19.28 -11.97
N LEU A 132 -12.33 20.25 -11.94
CA LEU A 132 -11.35 20.45 -13.01
C LEU A 132 -10.30 19.36 -12.91
N PHE A 133 -9.97 18.75 -14.04
CA PHE A 133 -8.85 17.82 -14.15
C PHE A 133 -7.83 18.42 -15.12
N ILE A 134 -6.57 18.56 -14.69
CA ILE A 134 -5.54 19.25 -15.45
C ILE A 134 -4.34 18.32 -15.61
N GLU A 135 -3.96 18.09 -16.86
CA GLU A 135 -2.69 17.44 -17.21
C GLU A 135 -1.69 18.51 -17.63
N TYR A 136 -0.45 18.45 -17.15
CA TYR A 136 0.63 19.32 -17.63
C TYR A 136 1.82 18.54 -18.19
N ALA A 137 2.37 19.02 -19.31
CA ALA A 137 3.44 18.37 -20.04
C ALA A 137 4.80 18.61 -19.38
N ARG A 138 5.18 17.75 -18.43
CA ARG A 138 6.46 17.87 -17.73
C ARG A 138 7.69 17.89 -18.66
N HIS A 139 7.62 17.20 -19.79
CA HIS A 139 8.73 17.13 -20.76
C HIS A 139 8.93 18.42 -21.57
N ASP A 140 7.98 19.35 -21.56
CA ASP A 140 8.18 20.68 -22.13
C ASP A 140 9.20 21.49 -21.29
N LEU A 141 9.31 21.19 -20.00
CA LEU A 141 10.25 21.84 -19.09
C LEU A 141 11.60 21.11 -19.03
N ASP A 142 11.57 19.78 -18.89
CA ASP A 142 12.77 18.95 -18.91
C ASP A 142 12.47 17.52 -19.40
N PRO A 143 13.10 17.05 -20.50
CA PRO A 143 12.91 15.69 -20.97
C PRO A 143 13.57 14.70 -19.99
N ASP A 144 12.94 13.53 -19.81
CA ASP A 144 13.52 12.49 -18.97
C ASP A 144 14.64 11.73 -19.68
N ARG A 145 15.78 12.42 -19.86
CA ARG A 145 16.90 11.92 -20.65
C ARG A 145 18.24 12.29 -20.00
N LYS A 146 19.04 11.26 -19.70
CA LYS A 146 20.40 11.41 -19.18
C LYS A 146 21.24 12.36 -20.03
N GLY A 147 22.02 13.22 -19.38
CA GLY A 147 22.98 14.12 -20.03
C GLY A 147 22.34 15.23 -20.88
N THR A 148 21.02 15.45 -20.76
CA THR A 148 20.31 16.48 -21.49
C THR A 148 19.87 17.57 -20.52
N LYS A 149 20.15 18.84 -20.84
CA LYS A 149 19.56 19.98 -20.13
C LYS A 149 18.27 20.41 -20.82
N GLY A 150 17.17 20.41 -20.08
CA GLY A 150 15.86 20.83 -20.57
C GLY A 150 15.71 22.34 -20.80
N PRO A 151 14.62 22.76 -21.46
CA PRO A 151 14.29 24.18 -21.64
C PRO A 151 14.30 24.98 -20.33
N ALA A 152 13.78 24.45 -19.23
CA ALA A 152 13.75 25.14 -17.95
C ALA A 152 15.17 25.34 -17.38
N GLN A 153 16.01 24.32 -17.37
CA GLN A 153 17.39 24.43 -16.88
C GLN A 153 18.23 25.39 -17.74
N LYS A 154 17.95 25.48 -19.05
CA LYS A 154 18.58 26.47 -19.94
C LYS A 154 18.10 27.90 -19.66
N ALA A 155 16.83 28.08 -19.32
CA ALA A 155 16.25 29.37 -19.00
C ALA A 155 16.69 29.91 -17.63
N TYR A 156 17.00 29.02 -16.68
CA TYR A 156 17.46 29.34 -15.32
C TYR A 156 18.83 28.70 -15.03
N PRO A 157 19.91 29.13 -15.71
CA PRO A 157 21.23 28.53 -15.56
C PRO A 157 21.88 28.81 -14.20
N GLU A 158 21.36 29.77 -13.43
CA GLU A 158 21.83 30.10 -12.08
C GLU A 158 21.39 29.09 -11.02
N ASN A 159 20.42 28.24 -11.34
CA ASN A 159 19.86 27.22 -10.46
C ASN A 159 20.48 25.85 -10.76
N ASP A 160 20.79 25.10 -9.71
CA ASP A 160 21.36 23.74 -9.76
C ASP A 160 20.31 22.62 -9.58
N TRP A 161 19.03 22.95 -9.70
CA TRP A 161 17.93 21.99 -9.80
C TRP A 161 18.05 20.97 -10.93
N GLU A 162 17.54 19.78 -10.65
CA GLU A 162 17.50 18.65 -11.58
C GLU A 162 16.05 18.25 -11.92
N THR A 163 15.87 17.22 -12.75
CA THR A 163 14.60 16.92 -13.44
C THR A 163 13.37 16.89 -12.53
N LEU A 164 13.42 16.25 -11.36
CA LEU A 164 12.25 16.17 -10.47
C LEU A 164 11.86 17.53 -9.88
N ALA A 165 12.86 18.36 -9.57
CA ALA A 165 12.63 19.71 -9.05
C ALA A 165 12.08 20.65 -10.13
N VAL A 166 12.54 20.49 -11.38
CA VAL A 166 11.98 21.21 -12.55
C VAL A 166 10.52 20.86 -12.75
N TRP A 167 10.17 19.57 -12.72
CA TRP A 167 8.78 19.15 -12.90
C TRP A 167 7.87 19.60 -11.75
N ALA A 168 8.39 19.59 -10.51
CA ALA A 168 7.65 20.05 -9.33
C ALA A 168 7.36 21.54 -9.43
N TRP A 169 8.38 22.32 -9.79
CA TRP A 169 8.23 23.75 -10.09
C TRP A 169 7.21 23.98 -11.20
N GLY A 170 7.21 23.18 -12.26
CA GLY A 170 6.17 23.22 -13.30
C GLY A 170 4.75 23.09 -12.76
N GLY A 171 4.50 22.12 -11.88
CA GLY A 171 3.21 21.96 -11.19
C GLY A 171 2.82 23.20 -10.37
N MET A 172 3.78 23.84 -9.70
CA MET A 172 3.55 25.10 -8.98
C MET A 172 3.18 26.27 -9.93
N ARG A 173 3.64 26.24 -11.20
CA ARG A 173 3.23 27.23 -12.21
C ARG A 173 1.80 27.02 -12.68
N VAL A 174 1.31 25.77 -12.69
CA VAL A 174 -0.12 25.49 -12.89
C VAL A 174 -0.92 26.18 -11.79
N VAL A 175 -0.50 26.09 -10.53
CA VAL A 175 -1.16 26.78 -9.41
C VAL A 175 -1.14 28.31 -9.58
N ASP A 176 -0.04 28.89 -10.05
CA ASP A 176 0.04 30.33 -10.36
C ASP A 176 -0.98 30.75 -11.44
N TYR A 177 -1.20 29.90 -12.44
CA TYR A 177 -2.22 30.12 -13.46
C TYR A 177 -3.65 30.05 -12.89
N LEU A 178 -3.90 29.13 -11.96
CA LEU A 178 -5.22 28.97 -11.33
C LEU A 178 -5.66 30.18 -10.50
N GLU A 179 -4.73 30.93 -9.90
CA GLU A 179 -5.06 32.15 -9.14
C GLU A 179 -5.77 33.23 -9.98
N GLY A 180 -5.56 33.23 -11.29
CA GLY A 180 -6.22 34.16 -12.22
C GLY A 180 -7.62 33.71 -12.69
N ARG A 181 -8.11 32.56 -12.22
CA ARG A 181 -9.37 31.96 -12.68
C ARG A 181 -10.48 32.09 -11.65
N THR A 182 -11.60 32.69 -12.06
CA THR A 182 -12.78 32.89 -11.19
C THR A 182 -13.64 31.63 -11.02
N ASP A 183 -13.44 30.63 -11.87
CA ASP A 183 -14.15 29.36 -11.85
C ASP A 183 -13.43 28.26 -11.04
N VAL A 184 -12.35 28.62 -10.30
CA VAL A 184 -11.52 27.71 -9.51
C VAL A 184 -11.68 27.96 -8.01
N ASP A 185 -11.82 26.91 -7.22
CA ASP A 185 -11.71 26.98 -5.77
C ASP A 185 -10.25 26.76 -5.34
N MET A 186 -9.54 27.87 -5.10
CA MET A 186 -8.13 27.85 -4.67
C MET A 186 -7.89 27.16 -3.32
N LYS A 187 -8.93 26.84 -2.55
CA LYS A 187 -8.82 26.08 -1.29
C LYS A 187 -8.96 24.55 -1.50
N LYS A 188 -9.16 24.10 -2.74
CA LYS A 188 -9.42 22.69 -3.09
C LYS A 188 -8.60 22.26 -4.30
N ILE A 189 -7.28 22.40 -4.18
CA ILE A 189 -6.33 21.97 -5.20
C ILE A 189 -5.65 20.68 -4.73
N ALA A 190 -5.72 19.63 -5.54
CA ALA A 190 -4.92 18.43 -5.38
C ALA A 190 -3.84 18.34 -6.45
N ILE A 191 -2.68 17.76 -6.10
CA ILE A 191 -1.65 17.35 -7.06
C ILE A 191 -1.37 15.86 -6.90
N THR A 192 -1.22 15.16 -8.03
CA THR A 192 -0.97 13.72 -8.08
C THR A 192 0.05 13.37 -9.16
N GLY A 193 0.55 12.16 -9.10
CA GLY A 193 1.37 11.57 -10.14
C GLY A 193 1.78 10.15 -9.78
N HIS A 194 2.11 9.35 -10.80
CA HIS A 194 2.55 7.98 -10.63
C HIS A 194 4.07 7.86 -10.73
N SER A 195 4.69 7.00 -9.90
CA SER A 195 6.11 6.71 -9.99
C SER A 195 6.96 7.98 -9.80
N ARG A 196 7.80 8.34 -10.78
CA ARG A 196 8.56 9.60 -10.80
C ARG A 196 7.66 10.84 -10.74
N GLY A 197 6.43 10.77 -11.27
CA GLY A 197 5.40 11.79 -11.08
C GLY A 197 4.95 11.93 -9.64
N GLY A 198 4.87 10.80 -8.91
CA GLY A 198 4.54 10.81 -7.49
C GLY A 198 5.64 11.47 -6.65
N LYS A 199 6.92 11.24 -7.01
CA LYS A 199 8.08 11.92 -6.37
C LYS A 199 7.97 13.43 -6.55
N MET A 200 7.71 13.85 -7.78
CA MET A 200 7.48 15.24 -8.14
C MET A 200 6.28 15.83 -7.36
N ALA A 201 5.13 15.15 -7.36
CA ALA A 201 3.91 15.65 -6.73
C ALA A 201 4.12 15.88 -5.23
N LEU A 202 4.85 14.97 -4.57
CA LEU A 202 5.22 15.13 -3.16
C LEU A 202 6.14 16.33 -2.94
N LEU A 203 7.14 16.55 -3.79
CA LEU A 203 8.02 17.71 -3.72
C LEU A 203 7.26 19.03 -3.94
N ALA A 204 6.44 19.10 -4.98
CA ALA A 204 5.60 20.27 -5.27
C ALA A 204 4.66 20.56 -4.09
N GLY A 205 4.02 19.52 -3.56
CA GLY A 205 3.17 19.61 -2.37
C GLY A 205 3.93 20.09 -1.14
N ALA A 206 5.16 19.65 -0.92
CA ALA A 206 5.98 20.09 0.20
C ALA A 206 6.41 21.56 0.11
N LEU A 207 6.67 22.06 -1.11
CA LEU A 207 7.17 23.42 -1.36
C LEU A 207 6.07 24.47 -1.61
N ASP A 208 4.87 24.05 -2.02
CA ASP A 208 3.75 24.95 -2.31
C ASP A 208 2.55 24.69 -1.40
N GLU A 209 2.40 25.56 -0.39
CA GLU A 209 1.35 25.43 0.61
C GLU A 209 -0.06 25.73 0.08
N ARG A 210 -0.21 26.22 -1.17
CA ARG A 210 -1.52 26.41 -1.82
C ARG A 210 -2.16 25.08 -2.22
N ILE A 211 -1.37 24.02 -2.39
CA ILE A 211 -1.86 22.69 -2.76
C ILE A 211 -2.49 22.03 -1.53
N SER A 212 -3.80 21.89 -1.52
CA SER A 212 -4.58 21.44 -0.35
C SER A 212 -4.57 19.92 -0.14
N LEU A 213 -4.27 19.13 -1.19
CA LEU A 213 -4.15 17.67 -1.14
C LEU A 213 -2.98 17.19 -2.02
N VAL A 214 -2.13 16.32 -1.49
CA VAL A 214 -0.96 15.78 -2.19
C VAL A 214 -1.09 14.25 -2.25
N VAL A 215 -1.08 13.69 -3.46
CA VAL A 215 -1.38 12.26 -3.68
C VAL A 215 -0.23 11.59 -4.46
N PRO A 216 0.90 11.27 -3.82
CA PRO A 216 1.94 10.49 -4.47
C PRO A 216 1.48 9.03 -4.63
N ASN A 217 1.48 8.51 -5.86
CA ASN A 217 1.15 7.11 -6.15
C ASN A 217 2.41 6.33 -6.57
N GLY A 218 2.72 5.22 -5.87
CA GLY A 218 3.83 4.32 -6.22
C GLY A 218 5.17 5.04 -6.34
N SER A 219 5.41 6.04 -5.48
CA SER A 219 6.45 7.04 -5.74
C SER A 219 7.86 6.57 -5.41
N GLY A 220 8.04 5.63 -4.48
CA GLY A 220 9.31 4.98 -4.21
C GLY A 220 10.45 5.86 -3.72
N ALA A 221 11.68 5.42 -4.00
CA ALA A 221 12.91 6.03 -3.51
C ALA A 221 13.04 7.48 -3.97
N GLY A 222 13.31 8.38 -3.02
CA GLY A 222 13.35 9.83 -3.27
C GLY A 222 12.00 10.47 -3.62
N GLY A 223 10.91 9.73 -3.40
CA GLY A 223 9.55 10.23 -3.25
C GLY A 223 9.05 9.95 -1.83
N ALA A 224 8.02 9.13 -1.69
CA ALA A 224 7.43 8.81 -0.39
C ALA A 224 8.15 7.67 0.36
N GLY A 225 8.91 6.81 -0.34
CA GLY A 225 9.59 5.65 0.24
C GLY A 225 10.87 6.03 0.99
N SER A 226 11.09 5.44 2.17
CA SER A 226 12.27 5.75 2.98
C SER A 226 13.58 5.45 2.27
N SER A 227 14.58 6.28 2.52
CA SER A 227 15.97 6.02 2.11
C SER A 227 16.70 5.10 3.09
N ARG A 228 16.36 5.10 4.39
CA ARG A 228 16.98 4.20 5.39
C ARG A 228 16.23 2.88 5.59
N ILE A 229 14.91 2.91 5.53
CA ILE A 229 14.07 1.73 5.76
C ILE A 229 13.70 1.13 4.41
N LEU A 230 14.52 0.19 3.97
CA LEU A 230 14.35 -0.49 2.69
C LEU A 230 13.66 -1.84 2.90
N GLY A 231 12.52 -2.03 2.24
CA GLY A 231 11.91 -3.35 2.11
C GLY A 231 12.66 -4.26 1.13
N PRO A 232 12.30 -5.54 1.05
CA PRO A 232 12.91 -6.49 0.11
C PRO A 232 12.86 -5.96 -1.33
N GLY A 233 13.99 -5.87 -2.02
CA GLY A 233 14.04 -5.44 -3.42
C GLY A 233 13.75 -3.95 -3.67
N ALA A 234 13.64 -3.14 -2.60
CA ALA A 234 13.47 -1.70 -2.70
C ALA A 234 14.66 -1.03 -3.40
N GLU A 235 14.36 0.00 -4.20
CA GLU A 235 15.38 0.88 -4.76
C GLU A 235 16.07 1.69 -3.63
N SER A 236 17.41 1.63 -3.58
CA SER A 236 18.22 2.49 -2.72
C SER A 236 18.77 3.70 -3.48
N ILE A 237 19.37 4.66 -2.77
CA ILE A 237 20.04 5.82 -3.39
C ILE A 237 21.14 5.36 -4.36
N GLY A 238 21.90 4.31 -3.98
CA GLY A 238 22.98 3.77 -4.80
C GLY A 238 22.51 2.98 -6.03
N MET A 239 21.31 2.41 -6.00
CA MET A 239 20.73 1.64 -7.10
C MET A 239 20.11 2.51 -8.20
N ASN A 240 19.86 3.78 -7.92
CA ASN A 240 19.17 4.68 -8.84
C ASN A 240 19.95 4.84 -10.16
N ASP A 241 19.38 4.28 -11.24
CA ASP A 241 19.97 4.33 -12.57
C ASP A 241 19.65 5.64 -13.31
N LYS A 242 18.97 6.60 -12.68
CA LYS A 242 18.59 7.93 -13.21
C LYS A 242 19.32 9.07 -12.46
N PRO A 243 20.61 9.30 -12.78
CA PRO A 243 21.42 10.37 -12.19
C PRO A 243 20.76 11.75 -12.22
N HIS A 244 20.08 12.05 -13.32
CA HIS A 244 19.57 13.38 -13.67
C HIS A 244 18.26 13.71 -12.94
N TRP A 245 17.68 12.78 -12.18
CA TRP A 245 16.48 13.07 -11.40
C TRP A 245 16.75 13.90 -10.15
N TYR A 246 17.96 13.79 -9.59
CA TYR A 246 18.34 14.37 -8.32
C TYR A 246 19.65 15.15 -8.46
N HIS A 247 19.85 16.11 -7.56
CA HIS A 247 21.14 16.78 -7.43
C HIS A 247 22.25 15.73 -7.17
N PRO A 248 23.42 15.82 -7.85
CA PRO A 248 24.51 14.85 -7.69
C PRO A 248 25.01 14.61 -6.24
N ARG A 249 24.71 15.54 -5.33
CA ARG A 249 25.10 15.50 -3.91
C ARG A 249 24.44 14.35 -3.17
N ILE A 250 23.26 13.89 -3.59
CA ILE A 250 22.56 12.79 -2.93
C ILE A 250 23.39 11.49 -2.95
N ARG A 251 24.27 11.34 -3.94
CA ARG A 251 25.16 10.19 -4.09
C ARG A 251 26.23 10.09 -3.01
N LEU A 252 26.49 11.17 -2.27
CA LEU A 252 27.32 11.11 -1.06
C LEU A 252 26.81 10.04 -0.09
N PHE A 253 25.49 9.80 -0.07
CA PHE A 253 24.83 8.89 0.85
C PHE A 253 24.47 7.53 0.23
N ALA A 254 24.89 7.26 -1.02
CA ALA A 254 24.71 5.93 -1.61
C ALA A 254 25.44 4.90 -0.74
N GLU A 255 24.72 3.87 -0.29
CA GLU A 255 25.22 2.83 0.64
C GLU A 255 25.65 3.36 2.02
N ASN A 256 25.37 4.65 2.29
CA ASN A 256 25.72 5.37 3.50
C ASN A 256 24.50 6.15 4.03
N GLU A 257 23.29 5.60 3.84
CA GLU A 257 22.02 6.29 4.12
C GLU A 257 21.85 6.63 5.61
N ALA A 258 22.56 5.95 6.51
CA ALA A 258 22.65 6.31 7.93
C ALA A 258 23.20 7.73 8.17
N HIS A 259 24.03 8.24 7.25
CA HIS A 259 24.57 9.60 7.30
C HIS A 259 23.67 10.65 6.66
N LEU A 260 22.56 10.28 6.02
CA LEU A 260 21.66 11.28 5.44
C LEU A 260 21.15 12.19 6.59
N PRO A 261 21.04 13.53 6.45
CA PRO A 261 20.55 14.38 7.54
C PRO A 261 19.02 14.50 7.58
N PHE A 262 18.33 13.87 6.62
CA PHE A 262 16.87 13.82 6.50
C PHE A 262 16.43 12.41 6.08
N ASP A 263 15.13 12.12 6.07
CA ASP A 263 14.52 11.03 5.29
C ASP A 263 13.21 11.55 4.67
N GLN A 264 12.51 10.74 3.88
CA GLN A 264 11.34 11.18 3.13
C GLN A 264 10.12 11.53 4.01
N HIS A 265 10.12 11.20 5.31
CA HIS A 265 9.12 11.72 6.26
C HIS A 265 9.22 13.24 6.42
N PHE A 266 10.35 13.87 6.07
CA PHE A 266 10.47 15.33 6.04
C PHE A 266 9.55 15.93 4.97
N LEU A 267 9.59 15.41 3.73
CA LEU A 267 8.68 15.83 2.66
C LEU A 267 7.21 15.67 3.06
N LYS A 268 6.88 14.53 3.68
CA LYS A 268 5.52 14.25 4.16
C LYS A 268 5.09 15.24 5.25
N ALA A 269 5.96 15.51 6.21
CA ALA A 269 5.68 16.46 7.29
C ALA A 269 5.52 17.91 6.78
N LEU A 270 6.23 18.28 5.71
CA LEU A 270 6.05 19.57 5.05
C LEU A 270 4.67 19.74 4.39
N VAL A 271 3.95 18.64 4.11
CA VAL A 271 2.57 18.73 3.64
C VAL A 271 1.60 19.10 4.77
N ALA A 272 1.86 18.69 6.01
CA ALA A 272 1.00 19.00 7.15
C ALA A 272 0.77 20.52 7.32
N PRO A 273 -0.46 20.97 7.63
CA PRO A 273 -1.66 20.20 7.97
C PRO A 273 -2.56 19.87 6.77
N ARG A 274 -2.06 19.97 5.53
CA ARG A 274 -2.84 19.71 4.31
C ARG A 274 -2.96 18.21 4.09
N GLY A 275 -3.90 17.78 3.23
CA GLY A 275 -4.10 16.37 2.95
C GLY A 275 -2.87 15.75 2.31
N LEU A 276 -2.39 14.63 2.84
CA LEU A 276 -1.42 13.75 2.21
C LEU A 276 -2.04 12.38 2.08
N PHE A 277 -2.01 11.81 0.88
CA PHE A 277 -2.53 10.47 0.64
C PHE A 277 -1.56 9.65 -0.21
N CYS A 278 -0.78 8.79 0.44
CA CYS A 278 0.07 7.85 -0.25
C CYS A 278 -0.76 6.67 -0.76
N ILE A 279 -0.67 6.38 -2.06
CA ILE A 279 -1.27 5.18 -2.63
C ILE A 279 -0.14 4.29 -3.10
N GLU A 280 -0.01 3.12 -2.49
CA GLU A 280 1.11 2.21 -2.74
C GLU A 280 0.62 0.84 -3.22
N SER A 281 1.50 0.14 -3.92
CA SER A 281 1.31 -1.28 -4.17
C SER A 281 2.24 -2.11 -3.31
N THR A 282 1.67 -3.10 -2.63
CA THR A 282 2.45 -4.12 -1.93
C THR A 282 3.11 -5.15 -2.85
N ASP A 283 2.77 -5.15 -4.14
CA ASP A 283 3.47 -5.95 -5.17
C ASP A 283 4.62 -5.16 -5.83
N ASP A 284 4.62 -3.84 -5.69
CA ASP A 284 5.65 -2.95 -6.22
C ASP A 284 6.79 -2.77 -5.21
N LEU A 285 7.49 -3.88 -4.95
CA LEU A 285 8.57 -3.92 -3.97
C LEU A 285 9.68 -2.90 -4.26
N TYR A 286 9.93 -2.62 -5.54
CA TYR A 286 10.92 -1.63 -5.97
C TYR A 286 10.58 -0.22 -5.47
N ALA A 287 9.30 0.15 -5.45
CA ALA A 287 8.82 1.41 -4.88
C ALA A 287 8.74 1.43 -3.34
N ASN A 288 9.30 0.43 -2.66
CA ASN A 288 9.47 0.42 -1.21
C ASN A 288 8.19 0.75 -0.39
N PRO A 289 7.08 0.01 -0.57
CA PRO A 289 5.82 0.25 0.15
C PRO A 289 5.98 0.22 1.68
N LEU A 290 6.90 -0.61 2.20
CA LEU A 290 7.24 -0.64 3.63
C LEU A 290 7.91 0.66 4.09
N GLY A 291 8.90 1.14 3.33
CA GLY A 291 9.53 2.42 3.60
C GLY A 291 8.55 3.58 3.52
N THR A 292 7.59 3.54 2.58
CA THR A 292 6.52 4.53 2.50
C THR A 292 5.63 4.50 3.75
N TYR A 293 5.25 3.31 4.24
CA TYR A 293 4.51 3.21 5.49
C TYR A 293 5.30 3.79 6.67
N ALA A 294 6.57 3.42 6.80
CA ALA A 294 7.42 3.87 7.88
C ALA A 294 7.56 5.41 7.91
N THR A 295 7.75 6.05 6.75
CA THR A 295 7.82 7.51 6.66
C THR A 295 6.47 8.18 6.87
N SER A 296 5.35 7.55 6.46
CA SER A 296 3.99 8.05 6.77
C SER A 296 3.73 8.01 8.28
N LYS A 297 4.13 6.93 8.95
CA LYS A 297 4.02 6.80 10.41
C LYS A 297 4.90 7.83 11.12
N ALA A 298 6.13 8.03 10.65
CA ALA A 298 7.05 9.02 11.21
C ALA A 298 6.57 10.48 11.04
N ALA A 299 5.78 10.77 10.00
CA ALA A 299 5.17 12.10 9.81
C ALA A 299 3.88 12.31 10.63
N MET A 300 3.23 11.24 11.12
CA MET A 300 1.95 11.31 11.84
C MET A 300 1.97 12.26 13.06
N PRO A 301 3.02 12.30 13.91
CA PRO A 301 3.03 13.18 15.08
C PRO A 301 2.90 14.67 14.72
N VAL A 302 3.32 15.08 13.52
CA VAL A 302 3.11 16.46 13.04
C VAL A 302 1.64 16.71 12.74
N TYR A 303 0.95 15.76 12.12
CA TYR A 303 -0.50 15.87 11.88
C TYR A 303 -1.30 15.87 13.18
N GLU A 304 -0.87 15.11 14.19
CA GLU A 304 -1.41 15.12 15.55
C GLU A 304 -1.20 16.48 16.24
N LEU A 305 -0.02 17.11 16.08
CA LEU A 305 0.25 18.46 16.60
C LEU A 305 -0.75 19.50 16.05
N TYR A 306 -1.21 19.34 14.81
CA TYR A 306 -2.25 20.17 14.21
C TYR A 306 -3.69 19.72 14.53
N GLY A 307 -3.87 18.61 15.26
CA GLY A 307 -5.18 18.05 15.58
C GLY A 307 -5.91 17.43 14.37
N VAL A 308 -5.18 17.03 13.32
CA VAL A 308 -5.75 16.50 12.07
C VAL A 308 -5.08 15.19 11.60
N PRO A 309 -4.96 14.15 12.46
CA PRO A 309 -4.30 12.89 12.09
C PRO A 309 -4.92 12.23 10.84
N GLY A 310 -6.24 12.37 10.65
CA GLY A 310 -6.96 11.85 9.49
C GLY A 310 -6.60 12.53 8.15
N ARG A 311 -5.75 13.56 8.13
CA ARG A 311 -5.21 14.17 6.91
C ARG A 311 -3.91 13.53 6.42
N ASN A 312 -3.32 12.62 7.20
CA ASN A 312 -2.24 11.74 6.75
C ASN A 312 -2.80 10.35 6.48
N ALA A 313 -2.88 9.99 5.20
CA ALA A 313 -3.46 8.75 4.74
C ALA A 313 -2.46 7.92 3.94
N ILE A 314 -2.63 6.60 4.03
CA ILE A 314 -1.95 5.62 3.21
C ILE A 314 -2.88 4.45 2.90
N ARG A 315 -3.07 4.16 1.62
CA ARG A 315 -3.74 2.93 1.16
C ARG A 315 -2.78 2.08 0.37
N PHE A 316 -2.95 0.77 0.54
CA PHE A 316 -2.25 -0.26 -0.17
C PHE A 316 -3.22 -0.97 -1.10
N ARG A 317 -2.75 -1.25 -2.32
CA ARG A 317 -3.45 -2.12 -3.25
C ARG A 317 -2.54 -3.24 -3.75
N ARG A 318 -3.18 -4.20 -4.42
CA ARG A 318 -2.51 -5.23 -5.22
C ARG A 318 -2.35 -4.79 -6.67
N GLY A 319 -1.52 -5.50 -7.43
CA GLY A 319 -1.12 -5.20 -8.81
C GLY A 319 0.23 -4.49 -8.86
N GLY A 320 1.02 -4.68 -9.91
CA GLY A 320 2.38 -4.09 -10.00
C GLY A 320 2.43 -2.56 -10.06
N HIS A 321 3.50 -2.05 -10.65
CA HIS A 321 3.75 -0.62 -10.82
C HIS A 321 2.76 0.01 -11.82
N THR A 322 1.62 0.52 -11.32
CA THR A 322 0.53 1.04 -12.16
C THR A 322 -0.26 2.11 -11.41
N PHE A 323 -0.90 3.05 -12.10
CA PHE A 323 -1.90 3.93 -11.52
C PHE A 323 -3.31 3.47 -11.95
N SER A 324 -3.84 2.49 -11.21
CA SER A 324 -5.01 1.71 -11.59
C SER A 324 -6.32 2.48 -11.44
N GLY A 325 -7.39 2.00 -12.09
CA GLY A 325 -8.72 2.60 -11.96
C GLY A 325 -9.23 2.65 -10.52
N SER A 326 -8.83 1.75 -9.64
CA SER A 326 -9.16 1.78 -8.21
C SER A 326 -8.38 2.84 -7.42
N ASP A 327 -7.14 3.13 -7.82
CA ASP A 327 -6.34 4.19 -7.20
C ASP A 327 -6.95 5.55 -7.50
N TRP A 328 -7.35 5.77 -8.74
CA TRP A 328 -8.09 6.96 -9.14
C TRP A 328 -9.41 7.12 -8.39
N THR A 329 -10.04 6.02 -7.98
CA THR A 329 -11.30 6.06 -7.21
C THR A 329 -10.97 6.49 -5.79
N SER A 330 -9.97 5.84 -5.19
CA SER A 330 -9.50 6.17 -3.84
C SER A 330 -9.02 7.61 -3.74
N LEU A 331 -8.32 8.13 -4.76
CA LEU A 331 -7.91 9.53 -4.83
C LEU A 331 -9.13 10.46 -4.76
N LEU A 332 -10.13 10.23 -5.62
CA LEU A 332 -11.34 11.03 -5.64
C LEU A 332 -12.13 10.94 -4.33
N ASP A 333 -12.23 9.74 -3.75
CA ASP A 333 -12.90 9.54 -2.46
C ASP A 333 -12.19 10.30 -1.33
N TYR A 334 -10.85 10.28 -1.31
CA TYR A 334 -10.08 11.03 -0.32
C TYR A 334 -10.11 12.54 -0.58
N ALA A 335 -10.21 12.97 -1.84
CA ALA A 335 -10.45 14.37 -2.19
C ALA A 335 -11.83 14.83 -1.69
N GLU A 336 -12.88 14.03 -1.88
CA GLU A 336 -14.21 14.31 -1.37
C GLU A 336 -14.23 14.39 0.17
N LEU A 337 -13.49 13.51 0.85
CA LEU A 337 -13.31 13.57 2.30
C LEU A 337 -12.56 14.84 2.72
N THR A 338 -11.42 15.13 2.07
CA THR A 338 -10.55 16.24 2.44
C THR A 338 -11.19 17.60 2.18
N PHE A 339 -11.91 17.75 1.07
CA PHE A 339 -12.47 19.02 0.62
C PHE A 339 -13.88 19.29 1.12
N TYR A 340 -14.67 18.24 1.38
CA TYR A 340 -16.08 18.37 1.76
C TYR A 340 -16.48 17.59 3.02
N GLY A 341 -15.58 16.82 3.63
CA GLY A 341 -15.91 15.95 4.78
C GLY A 341 -16.79 14.76 4.42
N ARG A 342 -16.88 14.40 3.13
CA ARG A 342 -17.72 13.29 2.65
C ARG A 342 -16.99 11.98 2.83
N VAL A 343 -17.46 11.14 3.73
CA VAL A 343 -16.90 9.81 4.00
C VAL A 343 -17.23 8.88 2.82
N PRO A 344 -16.27 8.06 2.34
CA PRO A 344 -16.51 7.10 1.27
C PRO A 344 -17.52 6.03 1.67
N GLN A 345 -18.27 5.54 0.67
CA GLN A 345 -19.31 4.53 0.88
C GLN A 345 -18.75 3.13 1.16
N ASP A 346 -17.50 2.86 0.78
CA ASP A 346 -16.86 1.56 0.96
C ASP A 346 -16.50 1.26 2.43
N GLY A 347 -16.55 2.26 3.30
CA GLY A 347 -16.21 2.17 4.72
C GLY A 347 -14.74 1.84 4.98
N GLN A 348 -13.88 1.81 3.95
CA GLN A 348 -12.50 1.41 4.11
C GLN A 348 -11.66 2.53 4.74
N SER A 349 -10.83 2.16 5.70
CA SER A 349 -9.85 3.08 6.28
C SER A 349 -8.93 3.65 5.20
N PHE A 350 -8.65 4.95 5.30
CA PHE A 350 -7.58 5.60 4.54
C PHE A 350 -6.21 5.44 5.20
N TRP A 351 -6.14 4.84 6.38
CA TRP A 351 -4.91 4.39 7.02
C TRP A 351 -4.91 2.87 7.07
N GLN A 352 -4.11 2.25 6.21
CA GLN A 352 -3.96 0.79 6.13
C GLN A 352 -2.57 0.36 6.59
N ASN A 353 -2.50 -0.81 7.22
CA ASN A 353 -1.22 -1.42 7.57
C ASN A 353 -0.69 -2.27 6.40
N PRO A 354 0.63 -2.34 6.16
CA PRO A 354 1.18 -3.16 5.07
C PRO A 354 0.78 -4.63 5.15
N ALA A 355 0.59 -5.14 6.37
CA ALA A 355 0.17 -6.51 6.66
C ALA A 355 -1.30 -6.82 6.32
N GLU A 356 -2.15 -5.79 6.17
CA GLU A 356 -3.56 -5.98 5.78
C GLU A 356 -3.70 -6.44 4.32
N VAL A 357 -2.61 -6.44 3.57
CA VAL A 357 -2.59 -6.94 2.21
C VAL A 357 -1.34 -7.83 2.04
N THR A 358 -1.66 -9.13 1.88
CA THR A 358 -0.89 -10.38 1.67
C THR A 358 -0.33 -10.72 0.25
N PRO A 359 0.97 -10.76 -0.15
CA PRO A 359 1.37 -10.87 -1.57
C PRO A 359 1.03 -12.16 -2.32
N ARG A 360 0.50 -12.03 -3.56
CA ARG A 360 0.75 -12.97 -4.66
C ARG A 360 0.88 -12.30 -6.03
N PRO A 361 1.93 -12.66 -6.80
CA PRO A 361 2.07 -12.43 -8.22
C PRO A 361 1.06 -13.25 -9.02
N ASP A 362 0.68 -12.66 -10.16
CA ASP A 362 -0.16 -13.21 -11.22
C ASP A 362 -1.64 -13.37 -10.87
N SER A 363 -2.39 -12.28 -10.91
CA SER A 363 -3.72 -12.21 -11.56
C SER A 363 -4.42 -10.90 -11.22
N GLY A 364 -5.06 -10.30 -12.23
CA GLY A 364 -5.94 -9.16 -12.03
C GLY A 364 -7.11 -9.49 -11.10
N GLY A 365 -6.96 -9.13 -9.82
CA GLY A 365 -8.07 -8.70 -8.95
C GLY A 365 -8.94 -9.78 -8.31
N GLU A 366 -8.37 -10.75 -7.59
CA GLU A 366 -9.15 -11.59 -6.65
C GLU A 366 -8.67 -11.48 -5.20
N SER A 367 -9.60 -11.51 -4.24
CA SER A 367 -9.34 -11.38 -2.78
C SER A 367 -8.44 -12.50 -2.23
N GLY A 368 -7.46 -12.12 -1.40
CA GLY A 368 -6.53 -13.04 -0.70
C GLY A 368 -7.17 -13.85 0.43
N PHE A 369 -8.32 -13.40 0.95
CA PHE A 369 -9.16 -14.14 1.89
C PHE A 369 -10.51 -14.49 1.26
N LEU A 370 -11.04 -15.64 1.62
CA LEU A 370 -12.29 -16.20 1.12
C LEU A 370 -13.30 -16.28 2.24
N ARG A 371 -14.50 -15.72 2.04
CA ARG A 371 -15.60 -15.88 2.98
C ARG A 371 -16.11 -17.32 2.95
N VAL A 372 -16.07 -17.98 4.10
CA VAL A 372 -16.64 -19.30 4.35
C VAL A 372 -17.90 -19.13 5.19
N GLY A 373 -19.05 -19.22 4.52
CA GLY A 373 -20.35 -18.99 5.13
C GLY A 373 -21.04 -20.25 5.66
N HIS A 374 -22.34 -20.15 5.90
CA HIS A 374 -23.22 -21.25 6.34
C HIS A 374 -22.88 -21.73 7.75
N ALA A 375 -22.77 -20.79 8.68
CA ALA A 375 -22.75 -21.06 10.12
C ALA A 375 -23.81 -22.11 10.54
N GLY A 376 -23.46 -23.00 11.46
CA GLY A 376 -24.33 -24.06 11.98
C GLY A 376 -24.50 -25.27 11.05
N ASN A 377 -23.64 -25.42 10.04
CA ASN A 377 -23.65 -26.62 9.22
C ASN A 377 -23.26 -27.86 10.05
N LYS A 378 -23.85 -29.01 9.73
CA LYS A 378 -23.42 -30.28 10.32
C LYS A 378 -22.02 -30.64 9.82
N GLY A 379 -21.25 -31.33 10.65
CA GLY A 379 -19.99 -31.95 10.23
C GLY A 379 -20.22 -33.05 9.20
N ASP A 380 -19.19 -33.38 8.43
CA ASP A 380 -19.15 -34.57 7.60
C ASP A 380 -18.98 -35.80 8.48
N TYR A 381 -19.84 -36.80 8.30
CA TYR A 381 -19.81 -38.07 9.03
C TYR A 381 -19.49 -39.26 8.11
N ASN A 382 -19.22 -39.03 6.82
CA ASN A 382 -19.26 -40.09 5.81
C ASN A 382 -18.07 -41.07 5.80
N TYR A 383 -17.15 -41.08 6.77
CA TYR A 383 -16.02 -42.02 6.74
C TYR A 383 -15.60 -42.55 8.14
N PRO A 384 -15.57 -43.88 8.35
CA PRO A 384 -15.20 -44.50 9.63
C PRO A 384 -13.77 -44.21 10.14
N ARG A 385 -12.89 -43.60 9.32
CA ARG A 385 -11.48 -43.32 9.66
C ARG A 385 -11.12 -41.84 9.76
N VAL A 386 -12.04 -40.93 9.39
CA VAL A 386 -11.77 -39.49 9.34
C VAL A 386 -12.42 -38.75 10.50
N GLY A 387 -13.30 -39.35 11.31
CA GLY A 387 -13.99 -38.62 12.38
C GLY A 387 -15.01 -37.60 11.85
N SER A 388 -15.65 -36.82 12.74
CA SER A 388 -16.60 -35.77 12.34
C SER A 388 -15.90 -34.42 12.24
N PHE A 389 -15.88 -33.83 11.04
CA PHE A 389 -15.21 -32.55 10.78
C PHE A 389 -16.01 -31.61 9.89
N GLY A 390 -15.70 -30.32 9.96
CA GLY A 390 -16.32 -29.26 9.19
C GLY A 390 -17.48 -28.58 9.90
N SER A 391 -17.83 -28.97 11.13
CA SER A 391 -18.93 -28.33 11.86
C SER A 391 -18.47 -26.97 12.36
N VAL A 392 -18.98 -25.88 11.78
CA VAL A 392 -18.59 -24.50 12.16
C VAL A 392 -19.85 -23.68 12.42
N ASP A 393 -19.95 -23.09 13.60
CA ASP A 393 -21.11 -22.35 14.11
C ASP A 393 -21.10 -20.84 13.77
N HIS A 394 -20.09 -20.39 13.02
CA HIS A 394 -19.94 -18.99 12.60
C HIS A 394 -19.42 -18.87 11.17
N ASP A 395 -19.60 -17.68 10.59
CA ASP A 395 -18.99 -17.28 9.32
C ASP A 395 -17.59 -16.71 9.61
N TYR A 396 -16.64 -17.01 8.75
CA TYR A 396 -15.27 -16.52 8.87
C TYR A 396 -14.65 -16.35 7.48
N GLU A 397 -13.44 -15.80 7.42
CA GLU A 397 -12.68 -15.78 6.18
C GLU A 397 -11.38 -16.58 6.33
N ILE A 398 -10.94 -17.24 5.27
CA ILE A 398 -9.71 -18.03 5.25
C ILE A 398 -8.82 -17.63 4.10
N GLY A 399 -7.51 -17.67 4.32
CA GLY A 399 -6.50 -17.45 3.31
C GLY A 399 -6.78 -18.36 2.11
N ARG A 400 -6.96 -17.73 0.95
CA ARG A 400 -7.11 -18.43 -0.32
C ARG A 400 -5.94 -19.36 -0.55
N TYR A 401 -4.75 -18.95 -0.13
CA TYR A 401 -3.55 -19.76 -0.19
C TYR A 401 -2.80 -19.78 1.15
N LYS A 402 -1.79 -20.66 1.24
CA LYS A 402 -0.80 -20.69 2.32
C LYS A 402 0.03 -19.41 2.37
N VAL A 403 0.52 -19.08 3.56
CA VAL A 403 1.54 -18.04 3.77
C VAL A 403 2.79 -18.42 2.98
N SER A 404 3.34 -17.45 2.26
CA SER A 404 4.47 -17.59 1.34
C SER A 404 5.79 -17.20 1.99
N ASN A 405 6.91 -17.57 1.36
CA ASN A 405 8.24 -17.15 1.81
C ASN A 405 8.38 -15.62 1.83
N ALA A 406 7.77 -14.90 0.88
CA ALA A 406 7.79 -13.43 0.86
C ALA A 406 7.01 -12.83 2.03
N GLU A 407 5.80 -13.35 2.30
CA GLU A 407 4.97 -12.93 3.43
C GLU A 407 5.68 -13.16 4.77
N TYR A 408 6.27 -14.34 4.93
CA TYR A 408 6.99 -14.68 6.15
C TYR A 408 8.30 -13.88 6.30
N ALA A 409 8.99 -13.54 5.20
CA ALA A 409 10.16 -12.66 5.25
C ALA A 409 9.82 -11.25 5.76
N LEU A 410 8.64 -10.72 5.44
CA LEU A 410 8.16 -9.44 5.99
C LEU A 410 7.99 -9.52 7.51
N PHE A 411 7.38 -10.60 7.99
CA PHE A 411 7.23 -10.88 9.41
C PHE A 411 8.59 -10.98 10.11
N LEU A 412 9.55 -11.70 9.54
CA LEU A 412 10.90 -11.82 10.09
C LEU A 412 11.64 -10.48 10.17
N ASN A 413 11.49 -9.61 9.16
CA ASN A 413 12.09 -8.27 9.18
C ASN A 413 11.47 -7.37 10.26
N TRP A 414 10.14 -7.47 10.46
CA TRP A 414 9.48 -6.80 11.56
C TRP A 414 9.99 -7.32 12.91
N ALA A 415 10.05 -8.64 13.09
CA ALA A 415 10.51 -9.27 14.32
C ALA A 415 11.97 -8.94 14.64
N ALA A 416 12.83 -8.81 13.63
CA ALA A 416 14.23 -8.40 13.80
C ALA A 416 14.40 -6.99 14.39
N CYS A 417 13.37 -6.13 14.30
CA CYS A 417 13.36 -4.81 14.91
C CYS A 417 12.92 -4.83 16.38
N GLU A 418 12.30 -5.91 16.85
CA GLU A 418 11.77 -6.07 18.21
C GLU A 418 12.68 -7.02 19.02
N SER A 419 13.23 -6.55 20.14
CA SER A 419 14.37 -7.19 20.83
C SER A 419 14.09 -8.52 21.55
N GLY A 420 12.98 -9.21 21.25
CA GLY A 420 12.46 -10.32 22.07
C GLY A 420 11.92 -11.54 21.33
N LEU A 421 11.99 -11.60 20.00
CA LEU A 421 11.47 -12.73 19.21
C LEU A 421 12.61 -13.53 18.56
N PHE A 422 13.33 -14.29 19.39
CA PHE A 422 14.39 -15.20 18.92
C PHE A 422 13.79 -16.54 18.47
N GLY A 423 14.34 -17.12 17.39
CA GLY A 423 13.99 -18.48 16.94
C GLY A 423 13.00 -18.59 15.78
N LEU A 424 12.40 -17.48 15.32
CA LEU A 424 11.39 -17.50 14.22
C LEU A 424 11.96 -17.87 12.84
N TYR A 425 13.29 -17.86 12.69
CA TYR A 425 13.99 -18.12 11.44
C TYR A 425 14.68 -19.47 11.48
N ASN A 426 14.35 -20.33 10.52
CA ASN A 426 15.08 -21.55 10.25
C ASN A 426 15.96 -21.36 8.99
N PRO A 427 17.27 -21.68 9.04
CA PRO A 427 18.18 -21.55 7.89
C PRO A 427 17.81 -22.42 6.68
N LYS A 428 16.92 -23.40 6.84
CA LYS A 428 16.39 -24.24 5.75
C LYS A 428 15.15 -23.65 5.08
N MET A 429 14.55 -22.58 5.63
CA MET A 429 13.52 -21.81 4.95
C MET A 429 14.07 -21.30 3.60
N ARG A 430 13.18 -21.08 2.63
CA ARG A 430 13.57 -20.46 1.36
C ARG A 430 13.62 -18.93 1.46
N ILE A 431 14.24 -18.47 2.54
CA ILE A 431 14.43 -17.08 2.94
C ILE A 431 15.90 -16.93 3.33
N ARG A 432 16.61 -16.02 2.66
CA ARG A 432 17.98 -15.67 3.00
C ARG A 432 17.99 -14.69 4.16
N ARG A 433 18.93 -14.89 5.08
CA ARG A 433 19.23 -14.01 6.21
C ARG A 433 20.57 -13.36 5.96
N GLU A 434 20.57 -12.05 5.74
CA GLU A 434 21.76 -11.28 5.38
C GLU A 434 22.02 -10.18 6.41
N LEU A 435 23.28 -9.98 6.79
CA LEU A 435 23.68 -8.82 7.60
C LEU A 435 24.00 -7.67 6.64
N LYS A 436 23.14 -6.65 6.59
CA LYS A 436 23.36 -5.44 5.80
C LYS A 436 23.43 -4.24 6.73
N VAL A 437 24.55 -3.52 6.71
CA VAL A 437 24.74 -2.27 7.48
C VAL A 437 24.38 -2.44 8.97
N GLY A 438 24.90 -3.51 9.60
CA GLY A 438 24.65 -3.82 11.01
C GLY A 438 23.25 -4.33 11.36
N LYS A 439 22.34 -4.46 10.38
CA LYS A 439 20.98 -4.98 10.56
C LYS A 439 20.81 -6.33 9.87
N ILE A 440 20.04 -7.22 10.48
CA ILE A 440 19.67 -8.49 9.86
C ILE A 440 18.46 -8.24 8.95
N ILE A 441 18.57 -8.64 7.69
CA ILE A 441 17.53 -8.54 6.68
C ILE A 441 17.18 -9.94 6.17
N TYR A 442 15.89 -10.21 6.10
CA TYR A 442 15.30 -11.44 5.59
C TYR A 442 14.68 -11.21 4.22
N GLU A 443 15.07 -12.00 3.23
CA GLU A 443 14.57 -11.86 1.85
C GLU A 443 14.23 -13.23 1.28
N ALA A 444 13.06 -13.40 0.68
CA ALA A 444 12.72 -14.65 0.01
C ALA A 444 13.55 -14.83 -1.28
N TYR A 445 13.92 -16.06 -1.62
CA TYR A 445 14.52 -16.32 -2.94
C TYR A 445 13.50 -16.02 -4.04
N PRO A 446 13.83 -15.20 -5.08
CA PRO A 446 12.86 -14.76 -6.09
C PRO A 446 12.06 -15.91 -6.73
N ALA A 447 12.73 -17.00 -7.08
CA ALA A 447 12.10 -18.16 -7.72
C ALA A 447 11.06 -18.89 -6.84
N THR A 448 11.11 -18.68 -5.52
CA THR A 448 10.26 -19.38 -4.54
C THR A 448 9.54 -18.42 -3.60
N ALA A 449 9.55 -17.12 -3.90
CA ALA A 449 8.98 -16.07 -3.07
C ALA A 449 7.50 -16.34 -2.74
N ASN A 450 6.75 -16.89 -3.71
CA ASN A 450 5.32 -17.17 -3.59
C ASN A 450 4.98 -18.62 -3.24
N ALA A 451 6.00 -19.48 -3.18
CA ALA A 451 5.82 -20.82 -2.64
C ALA A 451 5.48 -20.69 -1.16
N ALA A 452 4.69 -21.64 -0.64
CA ALA A 452 4.38 -21.71 0.77
C ALA A 452 5.68 -21.68 1.59
N VAL A 453 5.70 -20.89 2.65
CA VAL A 453 6.78 -20.97 3.63
C VAL A 453 6.73 -22.36 4.27
N THR A 454 7.89 -22.98 4.41
CA THR A 454 8.05 -24.25 5.12
C THR A 454 9.22 -24.15 6.10
N TYR A 455 9.40 -25.16 6.96
CA TYR A 455 10.27 -25.09 8.13
C TYR A 455 9.79 -24.07 9.16
N VAL A 456 8.47 -23.96 9.32
CA VAL A 456 7.80 -23.10 10.30
C VAL A 456 7.19 -23.99 11.37
N SER A 457 7.49 -23.73 12.64
CA SER A 457 6.87 -24.42 13.78
C SER A 457 5.43 -23.95 13.98
N TRP A 458 4.69 -24.62 14.86
CA TRP A 458 3.35 -24.17 15.21
C TRP A 458 3.38 -22.81 15.93
N TYR A 459 4.36 -22.61 16.81
CA TYR A 459 4.53 -21.35 17.56
C TYR A 459 4.90 -20.18 16.65
N ASP A 460 5.77 -20.42 15.66
CA ASP A 460 6.09 -19.41 14.64
C ASP A 460 4.86 -18.93 13.89
N ALA A 461 3.97 -19.87 13.53
CA ALA A 461 2.72 -19.58 12.86
C ALA A 461 1.75 -18.79 13.77
N LEU A 462 1.75 -19.03 15.08
CA LEU A 462 1.02 -18.22 16.05
C LEU A 462 1.60 -16.81 16.20
N HIS A 463 2.94 -16.67 16.25
CA HIS A 463 3.59 -15.36 16.29
C HIS A 463 3.30 -14.56 15.01
N TYR A 464 3.24 -15.22 13.86
CA TYR A 464 2.80 -14.60 12.62
C TYR A 464 1.34 -14.11 12.73
N CYS A 465 0.43 -14.91 13.28
CA CYS A 465 -0.96 -14.49 13.52
C CYS A 465 -1.05 -13.31 14.51
N ASN A 466 -0.27 -13.33 15.59
CA ASN A 466 -0.12 -12.22 16.54
C ASN A 466 0.32 -10.94 15.83
N TRP A 467 1.33 -11.04 14.96
CA TRP A 467 1.83 -9.92 14.16
C TRP A 467 0.76 -9.30 13.25
N LEU A 468 -0.14 -10.12 12.69
CA LEU A 468 -1.29 -9.64 11.91
C LEU A 468 -2.38 -8.95 12.76
N GLY A 469 -2.33 -9.07 14.09
CA GLY A 469 -3.34 -8.56 15.01
C GLY A 469 -4.26 -9.64 15.60
N GLY A 470 -3.83 -10.89 15.57
CA GLY A 470 -4.53 -12.05 16.11
C GLY A 470 -3.98 -12.48 17.46
N ASN A 471 -4.61 -12.06 18.56
CA ASN A 471 -4.07 -12.31 19.90
C ASN A 471 -4.12 -13.80 20.31
N TYR A 472 -2.96 -14.41 20.51
CA TYR A 472 -2.71 -15.68 21.19
C TYR A 472 -1.88 -15.41 22.47
N GLY A 473 -2.14 -16.14 23.55
CA GLY A 473 -1.21 -16.20 24.68
C GLY A 473 0.04 -16.98 24.29
N THR A 474 1.15 -16.29 24.03
CA THR A 474 2.41 -16.89 23.55
C THR A 474 3.62 -16.49 24.40
N SER A 475 3.44 -16.18 25.70
CA SER A 475 4.62 -16.04 26.56
C SER A 475 5.41 -17.35 26.57
N LEU A 476 6.73 -17.27 26.75
CA LEU A 476 7.61 -18.45 26.88
C LEU A 476 7.11 -19.46 27.96
N ASP A 477 6.29 -19.00 28.91
CA ASP A 477 5.70 -19.79 29.99
C ASP A 477 4.26 -20.28 29.72
N ASP A 478 3.60 -19.81 28.64
CA ASP A 478 2.21 -20.17 28.31
C ASP A 478 2.17 -21.14 27.12
N SER A 479 2.42 -22.41 27.42
CA SER A 479 2.44 -23.55 26.49
C SER A 479 1.05 -23.92 25.93
N THR A 480 0.01 -23.15 26.23
CA THR A 480 -1.37 -23.48 25.85
C THR A 480 -1.68 -23.09 24.40
N GLY A 481 -1.14 -21.95 23.93
CA GLY A 481 -1.36 -21.40 22.58
C GLY A 481 -2.83 -21.28 22.19
N GLN A 482 -3.67 -20.87 23.15
CA GLN A 482 -5.11 -20.73 22.96
C GLN A 482 -5.44 -19.37 22.30
N ARG A 483 -6.33 -19.40 21.30
CA ARG A 483 -6.88 -18.20 20.64
C ARG A 483 -7.62 -17.35 21.66
N ASN A 484 -7.22 -16.08 21.85
CA ASN A 484 -7.92 -15.18 22.76
C ASN A 484 -9.28 -14.78 22.21
N LYS A 485 -10.24 -14.54 23.11
CA LYS A 485 -11.56 -14.02 22.74
C LYS A 485 -11.40 -12.65 22.05
N GLY A 486 -11.80 -12.58 20.78
CA GLY A 486 -11.66 -11.37 19.95
C GLY A 486 -10.42 -11.32 19.06
N ALA A 487 -9.65 -12.41 18.95
CA ALA A 487 -8.56 -12.50 17.97
C ALA A 487 -9.08 -12.27 16.54
N LYS A 488 -8.47 -11.30 15.84
CA LYS A 488 -8.87 -10.96 14.46
C LYS A 488 -8.33 -11.94 13.44
N TYR A 489 -7.10 -12.40 13.63
CA TYR A 489 -6.40 -13.36 12.78
C TYR A 489 -6.01 -14.59 13.59
N PHE A 490 -6.03 -15.76 12.96
CA PHE A 490 -5.82 -17.02 13.66
C PHE A 490 -5.42 -18.14 12.71
N LEU A 491 -4.80 -19.19 13.25
CA LEU A 491 -4.74 -20.46 12.56
C LEU A 491 -6.14 -21.07 12.52
N PRO A 492 -6.59 -21.59 11.36
CA PRO A 492 -7.89 -22.25 11.31
C PRO A 492 -7.89 -23.49 12.20
N THR A 493 -9.04 -23.81 12.77
CA THR A 493 -9.29 -25.13 13.35
C THR A 493 -9.35 -26.21 12.26
N GLU A 494 -9.26 -27.48 12.64
CA GLU A 494 -9.52 -28.60 11.73
C GLU A 494 -10.89 -28.51 11.06
N ASP A 495 -11.93 -28.07 11.80
CA ASP A 495 -13.28 -27.87 11.27
C ASP A 495 -13.36 -26.70 10.27
N GLU A 496 -12.77 -25.56 10.61
CA GLU A 496 -12.69 -24.41 9.71
C GLU A 496 -11.98 -24.83 8.42
N TRP A 497 -10.74 -25.32 8.50
CA TRP A 497 -9.98 -25.73 7.32
C TRP A 497 -10.74 -26.76 6.46
N TYR A 498 -11.35 -27.78 7.10
CA TYR A 498 -12.08 -28.83 6.40
C TYR A 498 -13.35 -28.29 5.70
N LYS A 499 -14.12 -27.43 6.36
CA LYS A 499 -15.28 -26.77 5.74
C LYS A 499 -14.87 -25.94 4.53
N ALA A 500 -13.79 -25.16 4.64
CA ALA A 500 -13.29 -24.35 3.54
C ALA A 500 -12.85 -25.20 2.32
N ALA A 501 -12.28 -26.37 2.58
CA ALA A 501 -11.79 -27.28 1.56
C ALA A 501 -12.91 -28.10 0.87
N TYR A 502 -13.88 -28.63 1.62
CA TYR A 502 -14.77 -29.69 1.13
C TYR A 502 -16.25 -29.33 1.09
N TYR A 503 -16.70 -28.36 1.90
CA TYR A 503 -18.11 -28.01 1.95
C TYR A 503 -18.54 -27.26 0.69
N ASN A 504 -19.62 -27.74 0.05
CA ASN A 504 -20.22 -27.06 -1.08
C ASN A 504 -21.44 -26.25 -0.62
N PRO A 505 -21.37 -24.90 -0.61
CA PRO A 505 -22.48 -24.07 -0.14
C PRO A 505 -23.75 -24.21 -1.01
N LYS A 506 -23.61 -24.56 -2.31
CA LYS A 506 -24.76 -24.73 -3.20
C LYS A 506 -25.56 -25.99 -2.88
N THR A 507 -24.87 -27.09 -2.61
CA THR A 507 -25.52 -28.39 -2.35
C THR A 507 -25.72 -28.67 -0.86
N LYS A 508 -25.10 -27.86 0.01
CA LYS A 508 -25.06 -28.03 1.48
C LYS A 508 -24.51 -29.40 1.90
N LYS A 509 -23.61 -29.96 1.11
CA LYS A 509 -22.97 -31.26 1.32
C LYS A 509 -21.46 -31.13 1.23
N TYR A 510 -20.76 -32.02 1.92
CA TYR A 510 -19.33 -32.22 1.76
C TYR A 510 -19.06 -33.02 0.50
N LYS A 511 -18.09 -32.55 -0.29
CA LYS A 511 -17.58 -33.30 -1.42
C LYS A 511 -16.52 -34.26 -0.94
N LEU A 512 -16.42 -35.40 -1.62
CA LEU A 512 -15.32 -36.33 -1.36
C LEU A 512 -13.98 -35.70 -1.72
N TYR A 513 -13.88 -34.88 -2.78
CA TYR A 513 -12.66 -34.13 -3.12
C TYR A 513 -12.99 -32.65 -3.29
N PRO A 514 -12.04 -31.71 -3.06
CA PRO A 514 -12.33 -30.29 -3.26
C PRO A 514 -12.76 -30.00 -4.71
N LEU A 515 -12.23 -30.81 -5.64
CA LEU A 515 -12.41 -30.69 -7.08
C LEU A 515 -13.64 -31.42 -7.65
N ARG A 516 -14.03 -32.61 -7.16
CA ARG A 516 -15.08 -33.46 -7.77
C ARG A 516 -15.72 -34.45 -6.78
N ASP A 517 -16.86 -35.04 -7.19
CA ASP A 517 -17.61 -36.07 -6.43
C ASP A 517 -17.19 -37.53 -6.79
N SER A 518 -16.25 -37.75 -7.71
CA SER A 518 -15.93 -39.09 -8.26
C SER A 518 -14.56 -39.64 -7.84
N HIS A 519 -14.51 -40.97 -7.62
CA HIS A 519 -13.36 -41.74 -7.10
C HIS A 519 -12.20 -41.96 -8.10
N LYS A 520 -12.17 -41.25 -9.24
CA LYS A 520 -11.12 -41.40 -10.25
C LYS A 520 -10.34 -40.10 -10.37
N ILE A 521 -9.13 -40.09 -9.84
CA ILE A 521 -8.15 -39.04 -10.08
C ILE A 521 -7.05 -39.67 -10.95
N GLU A 522 -6.92 -39.20 -12.19
CA GLU A 522 -5.75 -39.49 -13.02
C GLU A 522 -4.56 -38.72 -12.47
N ASN A 523 -3.42 -39.39 -12.30
CA ASN A 523 -2.14 -38.79 -11.92
C ASN A 523 -1.82 -37.61 -12.84
N SER A 524 -2.13 -36.40 -12.41
CA SER A 524 -1.57 -35.22 -13.05
C SER A 524 -1.30 -34.15 -12.01
N GLU A 525 -0.03 -33.76 -11.92
CA GLU A 525 0.47 -32.56 -11.24
C GLU A 525 -0.12 -31.25 -11.81
N LYS A 526 -1.19 -31.32 -12.63
CA LYS A 526 -1.76 -30.25 -13.46
C LYS A 526 -3.17 -29.83 -13.05
N LEU A 527 -3.78 -30.43 -12.02
CA LEU A 527 -5.10 -30.01 -11.56
C LEU A 527 -4.97 -28.87 -10.53
N ALA A 528 -5.42 -27.67 -10.90
CA ALA A 528 -5.54 -26.54 -9.98
C ALA A 528 -6.54 -26.88 -8.86
N SER A 529 -6.07 -27.18 -7.64
CA SER A 529 -6.91 -27.49 -6.47
C SER A 529 -7.69 -26.26 -6.02
N LYS A 530 -8.93 -26.11 -6.51
CA LYS A 530 -9.86 -25.05 -6.13
C LYS A 530 -11.06 -25.65 -5.41
N SER A 531 -11.26 -25.31 -4.14
CA SER A 531 -12.44 -25.72 -3.38
C SER A 531 -13.72 -25.02 -3.87
N SER A 532 -14.89 -25.47 -3.38
CA SER A 532 -16.17 -24.81 -3.66
C SER A 532 -16.25 -23.36 -3.14
N TYR A 533 -15.47 -23.03 -2.10
CA TYR A 533 -15.30 -21.67 -1.59
C TYR A 533 -14.16 -20.90 -2.30
N GLY A 534 -13.42 -21.57 -3.18
CA GLY A 534 -12.29 -20.99 -3.92
C GLY A 534 -10.93 -21.16 -3.24
N MET A 535 -10.82 -22.01 -2.21
CA MET A 535 -9.57 -22.28 -1.50
C MET A 535 -8.59 -22.99 -2.42
N MET A 536 -7.36 -22.51 -2.47
CA MET A 536 -6.33 -22.91 -3.43
C MET A 536 -5.13 -23.59 -2.77
N GLY A 537 -4.41 -24.39 -3.56
CA GLY A 537 -3.13 -24.97 -3.17
C GLY A 537 -3.26 -25.95 -2.01
N THR A 538 -4.36 -26.72 -1.96
CA THR A 538 -4.59 -27.71 -0.92
C THR A 538 -3.90 -29.03 -1.22
N SER A 539 -3.72 -29.34 -2.51
CA SER A 539 -3.22 -30.62 -3.04
C SER A 539 -1.71 -30.64 -3.31
N ASP A 540 -0.95 -29.71 -2.75
CA ASP A 540 0.51 -29.74 -2.83
C ASP A 540 1.09 -30.67 -1.74
N HIS A 541 2.42 -30.79 -1.68
CA HIS A 541 3.12 -31.61 -0.69
C HIS A 541 3.32 -30.88 0.66
N VAL A 542 2.64 -29.76 0.89
CA VAL A 542 2.78 -28.95 2.11
C VAL A 542 1.54 -29.12 2.98
N TRP A 543 1.79 -29.60 4.19
CA TRP A 543 0.84 -29.73 5.28
C TRP A 543 0.72 -28.40 6.02
N GLU A 544 -0.46 -28.15 6.58
CA GLU A 544 -0.80 -26.87 7.18
C GLU A 544 -1.12 -27.02 8.65
N TRP A 545 -0.45 -26.22 9.48
CA TRP A 545 -0.79 -26.10 10.88
C TRP A 545 -2.24 -25.64 11.07
N THR A 546 -2.92 -26.31 11.98
CA THR A 546 -4.21 -25.89 12.55
C THR A 546 -4.01 -25.56 14.02
N GLU A 547 -4.87 -24.75 14.62
CA GLU A 547 -4.82 -24.52 16.07
C GLU A 547 -5.37 -25.69 16.89
N SER A 548 -6.03 -26.67 16.25
CA SER A 548 -6.68 -27.78 16.95
C SER A 548 -5.67 -28.67 17.69
N LYS A 549 -5.95 -28.88 18.98
CA LYS A 549 -5.24 -29.85 19.83
C LYS A 549 -5.69 -31.27 19.49
N VAL A 550 -4.76 -32.11 19.02
CA VAL A 550 -5.03 -33.52 18.68
C VAL A 550 -4.53 -34.49 19.77
N GLY A 551 -3.74 -33.98 20.71
CA GLY A 551 -3.31 -34.65 21.93
C GLY A 551 -2.54 -33.68 22.83
N GLU A 552 -2.07 -34.13 23.99
CA GLU A 552 -1.33 -33.26 24.92
C GLU A 552 -0.08 -32.64 24.29
N ALA A 553 0.69 -33.44 23.53
CA ALA A 553 1.94 -33.02 22.91
C ALA A 553 1.84 -32.68 21.41
N PHE A 554 0.65 -32.70 20.81
CA PHE A 554 0.50 -32.65 19.35
C PHE A 554 -0.53 -31.65 18.87
N ARG A 555 -0.27 -31.07 17.69
CA ARG A 555 -1.20 -30.17 16.98
C ARG A 555 -1.61 -30.78 15.65
N GLY A 556 -2.83 -30.48 15.25
CA GLY A 556 -3.40 -30.99 14.00
C GLY A 556 -2.73 -30.34 12.79
N ILE A 557 -2.48 -31.15 11.77
CA ILE A 557 -2.07 -30.68 10.46
C ILE A 557 -3.02 -31.22 9.39
N ARG A 558 -3.32 -30.37 8.41
CA ARG A 558 -4.24 -30.70 7.32
C ARG A 558 -3.57 -30.50 5.97
N SER A 559 -3.93 -31.36 5.03
CA SER A 559 -3.56 -31.21 3.62
C SER A 559 -4.52 -32.01 2.76
N ASP A 560 -4.55 -31.72 1.46
CA ASP A 560 -5.11 -32.61 0.44
C ASP A 560 -3.99 -33.50 -0.16
N SER A 561 -2.88 -33.64 0.57
CA SER A 561 -1.67 -34.37 0.19
C SER A 561 -1.84 -35.89 0.20
N TRP A 562 -1.14 -36.51 -0.73
CA TRP A 562 -1.09 -37.93 -1.03
C TRP A 562 -0.13 -38.64 -0.08
N PHE A 563 -0.63 -39.19 1.03
CA PHE A 563 0.23 -39.97 1.93
C PHE A 563 -0.28 -41.39 2.17
N GLN A 564 0.52 -42.34 1.66
CA GLN A 564 0.60 -43.80 1.88
C GLN A 564 -0.69 -44.65 1.89
N GLY A 565 -0.79 -45.49 0.86
CA GLY A 565 -1.54 -46.77 0.88
C GLY A 565 -2.83 -46.77 0.09
N ASN A 566 -2.77 -46.92 -1.25
CA ASN A 566 -3.83 -47.30 -2.23
C ASN A 566 -5.27 -46.76 -2.10
N ASN A 567 -5.55 -45.89 -1.14
CA ASN A 567 -6.85 -45.30 -0.89
C ASN A 567 -6.71 -43.83 -1.20
N TYR A 568 -7.14 -43.51 -2.41
CA TYR A 568 -7.29 -42.18 -2.99
C TYR A 568 -8.30 -41.32 -2.20
N GLN A 569 -8.28 -41.32 -0.87
CA GLN A 569 -9.25 -40.61 -0.02
C GLN A 569 -8.71 -39.23 0.36
N ALA A 570 -9.62 -38.26 0.33
CA ALA A 570 -9.31 -36.85 0.50
C ALA A 570 -9.18 -36.42 1.95
N ALA A 571 -8.54 -35.26 2.14
CA ALA A 571 -8.17 -34.66 3.42
C ALA A 571 -7.21 -35.54 4.22
N GLY A 572 -5.93 -35.48 3.84
CA GLY A 572 -4.85 -35.86 4.73
C GLY A 572 -5.03 -35.16 6.08
N ARG A 573 -5.30 -35.95 7.11
CA ARG A 573 -5.29 -35.53 8.51
C ARG A 573 -4.12 -36.22 9.18
N TYR A 574 -3.27 -35.43 9.79
CA TYR A 574 -2.20 -35.96 10.61
C TYR A 574 -1.98 -35.03 11.80
N TYR A 575 -0.95 -35.31 12.58
CA TYR A 575 -0.55 -34.49 13.70
C TYR A 575 0.97 -34.39 13.72
N SER A 576 1.49 -33.28 14.22
CA SER A 576 2.93 -33.11 14.39
C SER A 576 3.20 -32.45 15.74
N ASN A 577 4.42 -32.65 16.25
CA ASN A 577 4.88 -31.95 17.44
C ASN A 577 5.02 -30.46 17.08
N PRO A 578 4.39 -29.55 17.86
CA PRO A 578 4.36 -28.11 17.56
C PRO A 578 5.74 -27.44 17.47
N ASP A 579 6.77 -28.03 18.08
CA ASP A 579 8.14 -27.51 18.04
C ASP A 579 8.87 -27.82 16.72
N LEU A 580 8.34 -28.72 15.89
CA LEU A 580 9.03 -29.20 14.69
C LEU A 580 8.88 -28.24 13.51
N GLU A 581 10.01 -27.83 12.97
CA GLU A 581 10.14 -27.07 11.73
C GLU A 581 10.49 -27.99 10.55
N LEU A 582 9.49 -28.60 9.90
CA LEU A 582 9.72 -29.56 8.81
C LEU A 582 9.57 -28.93 7.42
N GLY A 583 10.32 -29.43 6.44
CA GLY A 583 10.33 -28.91 5.06
C GLY A 583 9.03 -29.09 4.27
N HIS A 584 8.06 -29.80 4.84
CA HIS A 584 6.72 -30.00 4.30
C HIS A 584 5.63 -29.43 5.22
N LEU A 585 5.98 -28.64 6.24
CA LEU A 585 5.04 -27.99 7.14
C LEU A 585 5.06 -26.48 6.92
N GLY A 586 3.89 -25.93 6.61
CA GLY A 586 3.60 -24.51 6.53
C GLY A 586 2.26 -24.21 7.19
N PHE A 587 1.61 -23.11 6.82
CA PHE A 587 0.33 -22.73 7.39
C PHE A 587 -0.45 -21.76 6.49
N ARG A 588 -1.73 -21.59 6.80
CA ARG A 588 -2.57 -20.50 6.29
C ARG A 588 -3.25 -19.81 7.46
N VAL A 589 -3.71 -18.59 7.22
CA VAL A 589 -4.38 -17.76 8.23
C VAL A 589 -5.87 -17.70 7.93
N ALA A 590 -6.69 -17.72 8.98
CA ALA A 590 -8.09 -17.37 8.96
C ALA A 590 -8.34 -16.10 9.78
N ARG A 591 -9.51 -15.46 9.60
CA ARG A 591 -9.90 -14.24 10.29
C ARG A 591 -11.39 -14.17 10.52
N THR A 592 -11.79 -13.37 11.51
CA THR A 592 -13.21 -13.06 11.75
C THR A 592 -13.82 -12.40 10.52
N SER A 593 -15.02 -12.83 10.10
CA SER A 593 -15.76 -12.13 9.04
C SER A 593 -16.11 -10.72 9.52
N PRO A 594 -15.98 -9.66 8.69
CA PRO A 594 -16.61 -8.38 9.00
C PRO A 594 -18.09 -8.62 9.27
N GLU A 595 -18.63 -8.03 10.34
CA GLU A 595 -20.07 -8.09 10.60
C GLU A 595 -20.80 -7.57 9.37
N SER A 596 -21.68 -8.41 8.79
CA SER A 596 -22.68 -7.88 7.88
C SER A 596 -23.53 -6.95 8.72
N THR A 597 -23.38 -5.64 8.53
CA THR A 597 -24.44 -4.71 8.92
C THR A 597 -25.71 -5.21 8.26
N ASP A 598 -26.58 -5.79 9.07
CA ASP A 598 -27.85 -6.33 8.65
C ASP A 598 -28.64 -5.14 8.08
N ASN A 599 -28.79 -5.10 6.76
CA ASN A 599 -29.65 -4.12 6.06
C ASN A 599 -31.14 -4.34 6.35
N ASN A 600 -31.50 -4.96 7.48
CA ASN A 600 -32.85 -5.35 7.86
C ASN A 600 -33.41 -4.63 9.11
N GLU A 601 -32.67 -3.72 9.75
CA GLU A 601 -33.23 -2.93 10.86
C GLU A 601 -33.78 -1.55 10.45
N VAL A 602 -33.79 -1.21 9.15
CA VAL A 602 -34.46 -0.01 8.62
C VAL A 602 -35.65 -0.37 7.72
N GLU A 603 -36.46 -1.36 8.11
CA GLU A 603 -37.87 -1.39 7.73
C GLU A 603 -38.75 -1.51 8.98
N LYS A 604 -38.93 -0.34 9.59
CA LYS A 604 -40.18 0.15 10.20
C LYS A 604 -41.08 -0.90 10.86
N LYS A 605 -41.03 -0.85 12.18
CA LYS A 605 -42.21 -0.86 13.05
C LYS A 605 -43.45 -0.27 12.33
N GLY A 606 -44.49 -1.10 12.21
CA GLY A 606 -45.88 -0.67 12.16
C GLY A 606 -46.58 -0.72 10.81
N LEU A 607 -47.32 -1.79 10.56
CA LEU A 607 -48.71 -1.75 10.07
C LEU A 607 -49.41 -3.10 10.40
N PRO A 608 -50.59 -3.12 11.04
CA PRO A 608 -51.23 -4.36 11.49
C PRO A 608 -51.87 -5.16 10.36
N LYS A 609 -51.89 -6.50 10.52
CA LYS A 609 -52.62 -7.46 9.69
C LYS A 609 -54.10 -7.09 9.54
N ARG A 610 -54.57 -6.81 8.33
CA ARG A 610 -55.89 -7.25 7.83
C ARG A 610 -56.02 -7.05 6.31
N ALA A 611 -56.70 -8.03 5.70
CA ALA A 611 -57.36 -8.05 4.39
C ALA A 611 -56.70 -8.87 3.26
N ARG A 612 -57.10 -10.14 3.26
CA ARG A 612 -57.34 -11.04 2.11
C ARG A 612 -58.05 -10.33 0.94
N LYS A 613 -57.90 -10.95 -0.26
CA LYS A 613 -58.80 -10.91 -1.45
C LYS A 613 -58.68 -9.60 -2.28
N PHE A 614 -58.20 -9.59 -3.53
CA PHE A 614 -58.83 -10.15 -4.74
C PHE A 614 -57.87 -10.02 -5.96
N ARG A 615 -58.12 -10.91 -6.94
CA ARG A 615 -57.74 -10.85 -8.38
C ARG A 615 -57.60 -9.42 -8.93
N ARG A 616 -56.73 -9.16 -9.90
CA ARG A 616 -56.77 -9.68 -11.28
C ARG A 616 -55.44 -9.45 -12.00
#